data_AF-A0A1G2ATS3-F1
#
_entry.id   AF-A0A1G2ATS3-F1
#
_cell.length_a   1.000
_cell.length_b   1.000
_cell.length_c   1.000
_cell.angle_alpha   90.00
_cell.angle_beta   90.00
_cell.angle_gamma   90.00
#
_symmetry.space_group_name_H-M   'P 1'
#
loop_
_entity.id
_entity.type
_entity.pdbx_description
1 polymer ?
#
loop_
_entity_poly.entity_id
_entity_poly.type
_entity_poly.pdbx_seq_one_letter_code
_entity_poly.pdbx_strand_id
1 'polypeptide(L)'
;MDADLLLAFAKRVYQAVEEQGGSADDLQRVLKDDGLVKKIASLIAQSGQAEVESDDSKEHVQEIGQPLIDPASLSTYHLTIDYGKNLQKMIAEGQYDWVNDNITQENFPIRGKGKQEVEAVIVHFGKTMSSEAVLEEFNKMNLDPPDLETLLALGAAYPKLQREFPIVSLNPVWADPDGDRDVACLSRDSWRRDLDLRCFGVGWLLSATAFSLSAGVLPSAWALGHSVPYTSSILGLLVLLSLASSGFSGHTLDLSIPCCSDAVAGVFFSILHDYISKK
;
A
#
# COMPACT_ATOMS: atom_id res chain seq x y z
N MET A 1 25.08 -10.87 -20.96
CA MET A 1 23.87 -11.69 -20.77
C MET A 1 24.31 -12.90 -19.98
N ASP A 2 23.75 -13.07 -18.79
CA ASP A 2 24.12 -14.14 -17.87
C ASP A 2 23.63 -15.49 -18.41
N ALA A 3 24.55 -16.46 -18.51
CA ALA A 3 24.24 -17.80 -19.00
C ALA A 3 23.31 -18.56 -18.06
N ASP A 4 23.39 -18.28 -16.75
CA ASP A 4 22.55 -18.90 -15.74
C ASP A 4 21.11 -18.37 -15.81
N LEU A 5 20.96 -17.05 -16.04
CA LEU A 5 19.66 -16.43 -16.28
C LEU A 5 18.97 -16.98 -17.54
N LEU A 6 19.71 -17.13 -18.64
CA LEU A 6 19.18 -17.72 -19.88
C LEU A 6 18.74 -19.16 -19.69
N LEU A 7 19.54 -19.95 -18.95
CA LEU A 7 19.22 -21.34 -18.67
C LEU A 7 17.99 -21.45 -17.77
N ALA A 8 17.87 -20.59 -16.75
CA ALA A 8 16.71 -20.54 -15.88
C ALA A 8 15.43 -20.15 -16.64
N PHE A 9 15.52 -19.13 -17.50
CA PHE A 9 14.43 -18.72 -18.38
C PHE A 9 14.00 -19.86 -19.33
N ALA A 10 14.96 -20.48 -20.03
CA ALA A 10 14.68 -21.56 -20.97
C ALA A 10 14.04 -22.77 -20.28
N LYS A 11 14.50 -23.16 -19.08
CA LYS A 11 13.89 -24.24 -18.28
C LYS A 11 12.45 -23.93 -17.93
N ARG A 12 12.16 -22.70 -17.49
CA ARG A 12 10.81 -22.30 -17.08
C ARG A 12 9.84 -22.25 -18.25
N VAL A 13 10.29 -21.75 -19.41
CA VAL A 13 9.50 -21.77 -20.65
C VAL A 13 9.25 -23.21 -21.10
N TYR A 14 10.26 -24.08 -21.07
CA TYR A 14 10.09 -25.49 -21.46
C TYR A 14 9.10 -26.23 -20.56
N GLN A 15 9.19 -26.07 -19.24
CA GLN A 15 8.27 -26.69 -18.31
C GLN A 15 6.81 -26.25 -18.55
N ALA A 16 6.58 -24.96 -18.81
CA ALA A 16 5.25 -24.45 -19.12
C ALA A 16 4.68 -24.98 -20.45
N VAL A 17 5.55 -25.37 -21.40
CA VAL A 17 5.15 -26.04 -22.64
C VAL A 17 4.78 -27.50 -22.36
N GLU A 18 5.55 -28.22 -21.55
CA GLU A 18 5.22 -29.60 -21.15
C GLU A 18 3.90 -29.69 -20.37
N GLU A 19 3.62 -28.73 -19.48
CA GLU A 19 2.36 -28.64 -18.73
C GLU A 19 1.14 -28.46 -19.64
N GLN A 20 1.33 -27.90 -20.84
CA GLN A 20 0.29 -27.75 -21.87
C GLN A 20 0.25 -28.93 -22.85
N GLY A 21 1.01 -30.00 -22.59
CA GLY A 21 1.11 -31.18 -23.43
C GLY A 21 2.01 -31.01 -24.66
N GLY A 22 2.81 -29.93 -24.72
CA GLY A 22 3.81 -29.70 -25.74
C GLY A 22 5.14 -30.41 -25.46
N SER A 23 6.09 -30.29 -26.38
CA SER A 23 7.40 -30.93 -26.28
C SER A 23 8.55 -30.02 -26.73
N ALA A 24 9.79 -30.53 -26.65
CA ALA A 24 10.97 -29.82 -27.12
C ALA A 24 10.91 -29.51 -28.61
N ASP A 25 10.18 -30.32 -29.39
CA ASP A 25 9.98 -30.10 -30.83
C ASP A 25 9.18 -28.82 -31.10
N ASP A 26 8.28 -28.42 -30.20
CA ASP A 26 7.52 -27.18 -30.31
C ASP A 26 8.41 -25.96 -30.09
N LEU A 27 9.32 -26.02 -29.10
CA LEU A 27 10.34 -24.99 -28.93
C LEU A 27 11.26 -24.91 -30.15
N GLN A 28 11.68 -26.07 -30.68
CA GLN A 28 12.52 -26.10 -31.87
C GLN A 28 11.79 -25.54 -33.09
N ARG A 29 10.48 -25.72 -33.19
CA ARG A 29 9.64 -25.14 -34.25
C ARG A 29 9.55 -23.62 -34.11
N VAL A 30 9.32 -23.13 -32.90
CA VAL A 30 9.30 -21.69 -32.59
C VAL A 30 10.63 -21.04 -32.98
N LEU A 31 11.77 -21.64 -32.62
CA LEU A 31 13.10 -21.11 -32.96
C LEU A 31 13.38 -21.05 -34.48
N LYS A 32 12.66 -21.83 -35.28
CA LYS A 32 12.78 -21.85 -36.75
C LYS A 32 11.78 -20.93 -37.44
N ASP A 33 10.81 -20.37 -36.72
CA ASP A 33 9.77 -19.50 -37.24
C ASP A 33 10.01 -18.06 -36.77
N ASP A 34 10.57 -17.23 -37.66
CA ASP A 34 10.87 -15.83 -37.38
C ASP A 34 9.64 -15.00 -36.97
N GLY A 35 8.44 -15.38 -37.42
CA GLY A 35 7.20 -14.71 -37.05
C GLY A 35 6.83 -14.97 -35.60
N LEU A 36 6.96 -16.23 -35.16
CA LEU A 36 6.74 -16.61 -33.76
C LEU A 36 7.82 -16.04 -32.85
N VAL A 37 9.09 -16.05 -33.27
CA VAL A 37 10.19 -15.42 -32.52
C VAL A 37 9.92 -13.94 -32.31
N LYS A 38 9.50 -13.21 -33.35
CA LYS A 38 9.15 -11.78 -33.22
C LYS A 38 7.97 -11.53 -32.30
N LYS A 39 6.96 -12.40 -32.31
CA LYS A 39 5.79 -12.31 -31.41
C LYS A 39 6.18 -12.56 -29.95
N ILE A 40 7.05 -13.53 -29.69
CA ILE A 40 7.58 -13.77 -28.34
C ILE A 40 8.46 -12.61 -27.90
N ALA A 41 9.34 -12.11 -28.78
CA ALA A 41 10.16 -10.95 -28.51
C ALA A 41 9.33 -9.69 -28.20
N SER A 42 8.21 -9.47 -28.91
CA SER A 42 7.32 -8.35 -28.61
C SER A 42 6.63 -8.51 -27.26
N LEU A 43 6.19 -9.73 -26.90
CA LEU A 43 5.59 -9.99 -25.58
C LEU A 43 6.60 -9.75 -24.44
N ILE A 44 7.85 -10.20 -24.62
CA ILE A 44 8.92 -9.97 -23.65
C ILE A 44 9.25 -8.48 -23.55
N ALA A 45 9.40 -7.78 -24.68
CA ALA A 45 9.71 -6.35 -24.69
C ALA A 45 8.57 -5.50 -24.11
N GLN A 46 7.31 -5.83 -24.42
CA GLN A 46 6.11 -5.15 -23.90
C GLN A 46 5.89 -5.41 -22.41
N SER A 47 6.32 -6.57 -21.89
CA SER A 47 6.27 -6.84 -20.44
C SER A 47 7.16 -5.89 -19.62
N GLY A 48 8.14 -5.24 -20.25
CA GLY A 48 8.97 -4.19 -19.64
C GLY A 48 8.56 -2.75 -19.95
N GLN A 49 7.50 -2.52 -20.75
CA GLN A 49 7.08 -1.19 -21.22
C GLN A 49 5.67 -0.77 -20.73
N ALA A 50 5.22 -1.31 -19.60
CA ALA A 50 4.03 -0.76 -18.94
C ALA A 50 4.37 0.58 -18.27
N GLU A 51 4.65 1.63 -19.07
CA GLU A 51 4.47 3.06 -18.73
C GLU A 51 4.84 3.97 -19.93
N VAL A 52 3.88 4.83 -20.33
CA VAL A 52 3.98 6.06 -21.20
C VAL A 52 4.04 5.80 -22.74
N GLU A 53 3.20 6.29 -23.68
CA GLU A 53 2.35 7.50 -23.84
C GLU A 53 1.33 7.29 -25.02
N SER A 54 0.05 7.66 -24.84
CA SER A 54 -0.79 8.69 -25.54
C SER A 54 -1.39 8.36 -26.94
N ASP A 55 -2.74 8.37 -27.05
CA ASP A 55 -3.53 9.50 -27.60
C ASP A 55 -5.04 9.18 -27.75
N ASP A 56 -5.86 10.15 -27.34
CA ASP A 56 -7.27 10.45 -27.58
C ASP A 56 -8.43 9.44 -27.35
N SER A 57 -9.12 9.70 -26.23
CA SER A 57 -10.58 9.67 -26.07
C SER A 57 -11.32 8.34 -26.28
N LYS A 58 -11.48 7.60 -25.16
CA LYS A 58 -12.76 7.01 -24.74
C LYS A 58 -12.67 6.64 -23.27
N GLU A 59 -13.67 7.04 -22.50
CA GLU A 59 -13.96 6.54 -21.16
C GLU A 59 -14.00 5.01 -21.20
N HIS A 60 -12.87 4.37 -20.86
CA HIS A 60 -12.86 2.98 -20.48
C HIS A 60 -12.89 2.97 -18.96
N VAL A 61 -14.11 2.98 -18.41
CA VAL A 61 -14.31 2.52 -17.03
C VAL A 61 -13.78 1.10 -17.02
N GLN A 62 -12.57 0.93 -16.47
CA GLN A 62 -11.96 -0.37 -16.29
C GLN A 62 -12.92 -1.15 -15.39
N GLU A 63 -13.57 -2.15 -15.98
CA GLU A 63 -14.42 -3.09 -15.27
C GLU A 63 -13.57 -3.68 -14.13
N ILE A 64 -13.81 -3.22 -12.91
CA ILE A 64 -13.19 -3.80 -11.73
C ILE A 64 -13.78 -5.19 -11.62
N GLY A 65 -13.06 -6.19 -12.15
CA GLY A 65 -13.46 -7.58 -12.07
C GLY A 65 -13.74 -7.95 -10.61
N GLN A 66 -14.73 -8.82 -10.40
CA GLN A 66 -15.08 -9.27 -9.04
C GLN A 66 -13.86 -9.88 -8.34
N PRO A 67 -13.69 -9.67 -7.03
CA PRO A 67 -12.59 -10.26 -6.28
C PRO A 67 -12.68 -11.78 -6.33
N LEU A 68 -11.52 -12.45 -6.32
CA LEU A 68 -11.44 -13.91 -6.35
C LEU A 68 -12.03 -14.57 -5.09
N ILE A 69 -12.06 -13.83 -3.98
CA ILE A 69 -12.54 -14.28 -2.67
C ILE A 69 -13.55 -13.25 -2.16
N ASP A 70 -14.64 -13.74 -1.58
CA ASP A 70 -15.60 -12.89 -0.87
C ASP A 70 -14.99 -12.42 0.47
N PRO A 71 -14.77 -11.11 0.68
CA PRO A 71 -14.21 -10.58 1.92
C PRO A 71 -15.02 -10.97 3.17
N ALA A 72 -16.33 -11.17 3.04
CA ALA A 72 -17.20 -11.56 4.15
C ALA A 72 -16.95 -12.99 4.66
N SER A 73 -16.23 -13.81 3.89
CA SER A 73 -15.87 -15.18 4.26
C SER A 73 -14.55 -15.30 5.03
N LEU A 74 -13.80 -14.21 5.16
CA LEU A 74 -12.47 -14.20 5.76
C LEU A 74 -12.54 -14.24 7.29
N SER A 75 -11.53 -14.86 7.89
CA SER A 75 -11.35 -14.81 9.35
C SER A 75 -10.69 -13.50 9.77
N THR A 76 -11.32 -12.81 10.73
CA THR A 76 -10.84 -11.55 11.28
C THR A 76 -10.11 -11.76 12.61
N TYR A 77 -9.01 -11.04 12.78
CA TYR A 77 -8.15 -11.05 13.96
C TYR A 77 -8.06 -9.64 14.52
N HIS A 78 -8.41 -9.47 15.79
CA HIS A 78 -8.26 -8.18 16.47
C HIS A 78 -6.86 -8.09 17.07
N LEU A 79 -6.17 -6.98 16.78
CA LEU A 79 -4.80 -6.72 17.18
C LEU A 79 -4.69 -5.33 17.81
N THR A 80 -3.78 -5.21 18.76
CA THR A 80 -3.38 -3.92 19.32
C THR A 80 -1.94 -3.62 18.93
N ILE A 81 -1.72 -2.56 18.16
CA ILE A 81 -0.39 -2.07 17.80
C ILE A 81 0.00 -0.95 18.75
N ASP A 82 1.13 -1.09 19.44
CA ASP A 82 1.68 -0.08 20.34
C ASP A 82 2.91 0.58 19.74
N TYR A 83 2.72 1.69 19.03
CA TYR A 83 3.79 2.50 18.43
C TYR A 83 4.63 3.27 19.47
N GLY A 84 4.35 3.14 20.77
CA GLY A 84 5.28 3.52 21.83
C GLY A 84 6.46 2.56 21.97
N LYS A 85 6.39 1.37 21.34
CA LYS A 85 7.48 0.40 21.27
C LYS A 85 8.35 0.69 20.06
N ASN A 86 9.65 0.49 20.21
CA ASN A 86 10.56 0.44 19.06
C ASN A 86 10.48 -0.95 18.39
N LEU A 87 11.02 -1.07 17.19
CA LEU A 87 10.99 -2.32 16.42
C LEU A 87 11.52 -3.52 17.23
N GLN A 88 12.64 -3.36 17.95
CA GLN A 88 13.22 -4.43 18.75
C GLN A 88 12.26 -4.97 19.83
N LYS A 89 11.52 -4.10 20.50
CA LYS A 89 10.51 -4.52 21.50
C LYS A 89 9.35 -5.24 20.83
N MET A 90 8.86 -4.77 19.68
CA MET A 90 7.80 -5.43 18.92
C MET A 90 8.24 -6.84 18.47
N ILE A 91 9.49 -6.99 18.02
CA ILE A 91 10.07 -8.30 17.65
C ILE A 91 10.17 -9.23 18.87
N ALA A 92 10.64 -8.72 20.01
CA ALA A 92 10.81 -9.52 21.23
C ALA A 92 9.47 -10.11 21.75
N GLU A 93 8.37 -9.38 21.58
CA GLU A 93 7.02 -9.87 21.93
C GLU A 93 6.57 -11.05 21.08
N GLY A 94 7.06 -11.11 19.84
CA GLY A 94 6.81 -12.22 18.94
C GLY A 94 7.48 -13.53 19.36
N GLN A 95 8.50 -13.51 20.25
CA GLN A 95 9.23 -14.70 20.74
C GLN A 95 9.69 -15.64 19.61
N TYR A 96 10.23 -15.09 18.53
CA TYR A 96 10.75 -15.85 17.40
C TYR A 96 12.02 -16.60 17.78
N ASP A 97 12.20 -17.79 17.20
CA ASP A 97 13.40 -18.61 17.39
C ASP A 97 14.57 -18.06 16.56
N TRP A 98 14.26 -17.38 15.45
CA TRP A 98 15.22 -16.68 14.61
C TRP A 98 14.60 -15.42 13.99
N VAL A 99 15.43 -14.38 13.83
CA VAL A 99 15.06 -13.11 13.22
C VAL A 99 16.14 -12.74 12.22
N ASN A 100 15.73 -12.33 11.02
CA ASN A 100 16.65 -11.86 10.00
C ASN A 100 17.32 -10.53 10.41
N ASP A 101 18.65 -10.48 10.34
CA ASP A 101 19.45 -9.34 10.79
C ASP A 101 19.17 -8.05 10.01
N ASN A 102 18.60 -8.15 8.80
CA ASN A 102 18.22 -6.99 7.98
C ASN A 102 16.87 -6.37 8.38
N ILE A 103 16.12 -6.99 9.30
CA ILE A 103 14.88 -6.40 9.85
C ILE A 103 15.27 -5.41 10.94
N THR A 104 15.73 -4.24 10.51
CA THR A 104 16.21 -3.15 11.34
C THR A 104 15.30 -1.93 11.22
N GLN A 105 15.41 -1.00 12.18
CA GLN A 105 14.64 0.26 12.15
C GLN A 105 15.02 1.14 10.95
N GLU A 106 16.23 0.97 10.40
CA GLU A 106 16.71 1.69 9.22
C GLU A 106 16.04 1.19 7.95
N ASN A 107 16.00 -0.14 7.78
CA ASN A 107 15.40 -0.78 6.60
C ASN A 107 13.86 -0.79 6.66
N PHE A 108 13.31 -0.97 7.86
CA PHE A 108 11.88 -1.05 8.15
C PHE A 108 11.49 -0.04 9.24
N PRO A 109 11.36 1.25 8.90
CA PRO A 109 11.01 2.28 9.87
C PRO A 109 9.55 2.14 10.30
N ILE A 110 9.33 2.17 11.61
CA ILE A 110 8.01 2.25 12.25
C ILE A 110 7.38 3.61 11.96
N ARG A 111 6.12 3.65 11.48
CA ARG A 111 5.48 4.89 10.97
C ARG A 111 4.23 5.35 11.72
N GLY A 112 3.78 4.65 12.75
CA GLY A 112 2.58 5.03 13.52
C GLY A 112 2.84 5.84 14.80
N LYS A 113 1.75 6.12 15.53
CA LYS A 113 1.78 6.85 16.81
C LYS A 113 0.75 6.29 17.79
N GLY A 114 1.12 6.29 19.07
CA GLY A 114 0.23 5.88 20.16
C GLY A 114 -0.11 4.38 20.11
N LYS A 115 -1.28 4.02 20.63
CA LYS A 115 -1.83 2.67 20.52
C LYS A 115 -3.00 2.68 19.56
N GLN A 116 -3.05 1.69 18.67
CA GLN A 116 -4.11 1.53 17.70
C GLN A 116 -4.68 0.12 17.78
N GLU A 117 -6.00 0.02 17.82
CA GLU A 117 -6.70 -1.24 17.61
C GLU A 117 -6.92 -1.40 16.10
N VAL A 118 -6.55 -2.56 15.56
CA VAL A 118 -6.62 -2.86 14.13
C VAL A 118 -7.23 -4.24 13.91
N GLU A 119 -7.92 -4.40 12.79
CA GLU A 119 -8.49 -5.67 12.35
C GLU A 119 -7.67 -6.24 11.19
N ALA A 120 -7.04 -7.39 11.40
CA ALA A 120 -6.33 -8.11 10.35
C ALA A 120 -7.18 -9.24 9.79
N VAL A 121 -7.10 -9.48 8.48
CA VAL A 121 -7.71 -10.64 7.82
C VAL A 121 -6.64 -11.48 7.15
N ILE A 122 -6.84 -12.79 7.07
CA ILE A 122 -5.97 -13.72 6.33
C ILE A 122 -6.74 -14.27 5.12
N VAL A 123 -6.19 -14.08 3.92
CA VAL A 123 -6.68 -14.43 2.59
C VAL A 123 -5.77 -15.51 2.01
N HIS A 124 -6.37 -16.68 1.79
CA HIS A 124 -5.69 -17.81 1.18
C HIS A 124 -6.20 -18.01 -0.25
N PHE A 125 -5.39 -17.64 -1.25
CA PHE A 125 -5.79 -17.71 -2.67
C PHE A 125 -5.86 -19.12 -3.26
N GLY A 126 -5.29 -20.13 -2.59
CA GLY A 126 -5.35 -21.53 -3.07
C GLY A 126 -4.55 -21.80 -4.36
N LYS A 127 -3.78 -20.82 -4.83
CA LYS A 127 -2.91 -20.89 -6.00
C LYS A 127 -1.72 -19.94 -5.82
N THR A 128 -0.68 -20.15 -6.62
CA THR A 128 0.46 -19.23 -6.67
C THR A 128 0.04 -17.87 -7.20
N MET A 129 0.36 -16.81 -6.47
CA MET A 129 0.11 -15.42 -6.85
C MET A 129 1.41 -14.62 -6.85
N SER A 130 1.58 -13.66 -7.77
CA SER A 130 2.65 -12.65 -7.62
C SER A 130 2.25 -11.60 -6.59
N SER A 131 3.21 -10.86 -6.04
CA SER A 131 2.92 -9.76 -5.11
C SER A 131 2.00 -8.71 -5.73
N GLU A 132 2.22 -8.36 -7.00
CA GLU A 132 1.39 -7.41 -7.74
C GLU A 132 -0.05 -7.91 -7.88
N ALA A 133 -0.25 -9.19 -8.22
CA ALA A 133 -1.59 -9.78 -8.31
C ALA A 133 -2.28 -9.86 -6.94
N VAL A 134 -1.54 -10.08 -5.85
CA VAL A 134 -2.11 -10.01 -4.49
C VAL A 134 -2.56 -8.60 -4.16
N LEU A 135 -1.76 -7.58 -4.47
CA LEU A 135 -2.11 -6.18 -4.26
C LEU A 135 -3.33 -5.75 -5.09
N GLU A 136 -3.45 -6.22 -6.32
CA GLU A 136 -4.64 -6.01 -7.15
C GLU A 136 -5.90 -6.63 -6.53
N GLU A 137 -5.81 -7.85 -6.01
CA GLU A 137 -6.92 -8.50 -5.31
C GLU A 137 -7.28 -7.78 -4.01
N PHE A 138 -6.29 -7.28 -3.27
CA PHE A 138 -6.55 -6.45 -2.09
C PHE A 138 -7.31 -5.18 -2.47
N ASN A 139 -6.92 -4.50 -3.54
CA ASN A 139 -7.64 -3.34 -4.04
C ASN A 139 -9.09 -3.68 -4.42
N LYS A 140 -9.34 -4.82 -5.10
CA LYS A 140 -10.70 -5.28 -5.43
C LYS A 140 -11.54 -5.58 -4.18
N MET A 141 -10.91 -6.03 -3.10
CA MET A 141 -11.54 -6.32 -1.82
C MET A 141 -11.60 -5.09 -0.89
N ASN A 142 -11.10 -3.93 -1.31
CA ASN A 142 -10.94 -2.73 -0.48
C ASN A 142 -10.12 -3.01 0.80
N LEU A 143 -9.02 -3.74 0.61
CA LEU A 143 -8.05 -4.14 1.62
C LEU A 143 -6.74 -3.37 1.42
N ASP A 144 -6.16 -2.91 2.53
CA ASP A 144 -4.85 -2.26 2.56
C ASP A 144 -3.75 -3.32 2.76
N PRO A 145 -2.59 -3.22 2.10
CA PRO A 145 -1.51 -4.16 2.35
C PRO A 145 -0.96 -4.01 3.79
N PRO A 146 -0.59 -5.13 4.45
CA PRO A 146 -0.06 -5.15 5.82
C PRO A 146 1.21 -4.34 5.92
N ASP A 147 1.34 -3.55 6.99
CA ASP A 147 2.62 -3.05 7.45
C ASP A 147 3.35 -4.06 8.37
N LEU A 148 4.64 -3.83 8.60
CA LEU A 148 5.46 -4.68 9.45
C LEU A 148 4.91 -4.72 10.88
N GLU A 149 4.41 -3.59 11.38
CA GLU A 149 3.85 -3.47 12.72
C GLU A 149 2.64 -4.39 12.94
N THR A 150 1.75 -4.47 11.95
CA THR A 150 0.61 -5.38 11.93
C THR A 150 1.07 -6.83 11.89
N LEU A 151 2.07 -7.16 11.07
CA LEU A 151 2.65 -8.51 11.01
C LEU A 151 3.24 -8.92 12.37
N LEU A 152 3.98 -8.04 13.03
CA LEU A 152 4.57 -8.30 14.35
C LEU A 152 3.51 -8.45 15.43
N ALA A 153 2.48 -7.61 15.43
CA ALA A 153 1.36 -7.72 16.37
C ALA A 153 0.61 -9.05 16.18
N LEU A 154 0.40 -9.48 14.93
CA LEU A 154 -0.21 -10.77 14.62
C LEU A 154 0.65 -11.94 15.12
N GLY A 155 1.96 -11.91 14.87
CA GLY A 155 2.89 -12.95 15.30
C GLY A 155 3.02 -13.07 16.82
N ALA A 156 2.87 -11.96 17.54
CA ALA A 156 2.84 -11.93 19.00
C ALA A 156 1.50 -12.43 19.58
N ALA A 157 0.37 -11.98 19.02
CA ALA A 157 -0.96 -12.33 19.53
C ALA A 157 -1.39 -13.77 19.15
N TYR A 158 -1.01 -14.24 17.96
CA TYR A 158 -1.44 -15.52 17.40
C TYR A 158 -0.24 -16.35 16.88
N PRO A 159 0.71 -16.74 17.76
CA PRO A 159 2.00 -17.33 17.38
C PRO A 159 1.91 -18.69 16.66
N LYS A 160 0.74 -19.34 16.70
CA LYS A 160 0.51 -20.63 16.03
C LYS A 160 0.19 -20.49 14.55
N LEU A 161 -0.32 -19.34 14.10
CA LEU A 161 -0.74 -19.15 12.69
C LEU A 161 0.43 -19.35 11.72
N GLN A 162 1.60 -18.78 12.01
CA GLN A 162 2.78 -18.94 11.17
C GLN A 162 3.30 -20.39 11.07
N ARG A 163 2.83 -21.30 11.93
CA ARG A 163 3.18 -22.73 11.87
C ARG A 163 2.31 -23.51 10.91
N GLU A 164 1.11 -23.00 10.63
CA GLU A 164 0.18 -23.56 9.66
C GLU A 164 0.63 -23.18 8.25
N PHE A 165 1.02 -21.92 8.06
CA PHE A 165 1.41 -21.39 6.76
C PHE A 165 2.19 -20.07 6.89
N PRO A 166 3.04 -19.69 5.91
CA PRO A 166 3.74 -18.40 5.93
C PRO A 166 2.78 -17.21 5.83
N ILE A 167 3.10 -16.11 6.51
CA ILE A 167 2.30 -14.88 6.51
C ILE A 167 3.23 -13.73 6.12
N VAL A 168 2.85 -12.92 5.14
CA VAL A 168 3.75 -11.93 4.50
C VAL A 168 3.21 -10.52 4.68
N SER A 169 4.10 -9.59 5.03
CA SER A 169 3.86 -8.16 5.06
C SER A 169 4.27 -7.51 3.72
N LEU A 170 3.34 -7.26 2.80
CA LEU A 170 3.68 -6.67 1.49
C LEU A 170 4.06 -5.18 1.53
N ASN A 171 4.03 -4.55 2.70
CA ASN A 171 4.46 -3.17 2.93
C ASN A 171 5.25 -3.08 4.26
N PRO A 172 6.32 -2.27 4.35
CA PRO A 172 7.08 -1.73 3.23
C PRO A 172 7.90 -2.82 2.52
N VAL A 173 8.20 -2.55 1.24
CA VAL A 173 9.18 -3.29 0.46
C VAL A 173 10.55 -2.63 0.69
N TRP A 174 11.52 -3.41 1.16
CA TRP A 174 12.91 -2.98 1.30
C TRP A 174 13.69 -3.41 0.05
N ALA A 175 14.57 -2.55 -0.44
CA ALA A 175 15.52 -2.92 -1.49
C ALA A 175 16.88 -3.20 -0.82
N ASP A 176 17.37 -4.42 -0.98
CA ASP A 176 18.67 -4.81 -0.44
C ASP A 176 19.83 -4.17 -1.25
N PRO A 177 21.09 -4.27 -0.78
CA PRO A 177 22.24 -3.71 -1.49
C PRO A 177 22.47 -4.29 -2.90
N ASP A 178 21.98 -5.49 -3.18
CA ASP A 178 22.08 -6.16 -4.48
C ASP A 178 20.92 -5.77 -5.43
N GLY A 179 19.93 -5.02 -4.91
CA GLY A 179 18.78 -4.50 -5.64
C GLY A 179 17.56 -5.41 -5.61
N ASP A 180 17.62 -6.52 -4.85
CA ASP A 180 16.48 -7.39 -4.65
C ASP A 180 15.46 -6.71 -3.74
N ARG A 181 14.19 -6.85 -4.11
CA ARG A 181 13.06 -6.30 -3.36
C ARG A 181 12.60 -7.33 -2.36
N ASP A 182 12.69 -7.05 -1.07
CA ASP A 182 12.34 -7.94 0.02
C ASP A 182 11.20 -7.40 0.88
N VAL A 183 10.42 -8.32 1.41
CA VAL A 183 9.32 -8.07 2.33
C VAL A 183 9.43 -8.96 3.55
N ALA A 184 8.97 -8.46 4.69
CA ALA A 184 8.97 -9.24 5.93
C ALA A 184 7.92 -10.36 5.89
N CYS A 185 8.25 -11.51 6.48
CA CYS A 185 7.32 -12.61 6.62
C CYS A 185 7.51 -13.35 7.95
N LEU A 186 6.41 -13.90 8.45
CA LEU A 186 6.42 -14.92 9.48
C LEU A 186 6.39 -16.28 8.81
N SER A 187 7.36 -17.12 9.12
CA SER A 187 7.44 -18.46 8.55
C SER A 187 7.85 -19.48 9.59
N ARG A 188 7.94 -20.74 9.14
CA ARG A 188 8.39 -21.86 9.94
C ARG A 188 9.47 -22.60 9.18
N ASP A 189 10.68 -22.65 9.72
CA ASP A 189 11.64 -23.70 9.40
C ASP A 189 11.56 -24.84 10.42
N SER A 190 10.97 -25.96 10.00
CA SER A 190 10.94 -27.22 10.76
C SER A 190 10.37 -27.09 12.18
N TRP A 191 11.18 -26.79 13.18
CA TRP A 191 10.75 -26.61 14.57
C TRP A 191 10.66 -25.13 14.98
N ARG A 192 11.32 -24.24 14.22
CA ARG A 192 11.50 -22.83 14.51
C ARG A 192 10.36 -21.97 13.98
N ARG A 193 10.12 -20.86 14.67
CA ARG A 193 9.31 -19.73 14.21
C ARG A 193 10.24 -18.61 13.83
N ASP A 194 10.16 -18.21 12.58
CA ASP A 194 11.12 -17.28 12.00
C ASP A 194 10.40 -16.00 11.60
N LEU A 195 11.06 -14.87 11.86
CA LEU A 195 10.75 -13.58 11.25
C LEU A 195 11.83 -13.33 10.19
N ASP A 196 11.45 -13.48 8.92
CA ASP A 196 12.39 -13.56 7.80
C ASP A 196 12.04 -12.55 6.69
N LEU A 197 12.92 -12.43 5.70
CA LEU A 197 12.71 -11.68 4.47
C LEU A 197 12.47 -12.63 3.29
N ARG A 198 11.56 -12.23 2.41
CA ARG A 198 11.27 -12.95 1.17
C ARG A 198 11.25 -11.97 0.01
N CYS A 199 11.79 -12.42 -1.11
CA CYS A 199 11.80 -11.64 -2.34
C CYS A 199 10.35 -11.34 -2.81
N PHE A 200 10.01 -10.08 -2.94
CA PHE A 200 8.75 -9.57 -3.49
C PHE A 200 8.52 -10.04 -4.93
N GLY A 201 9.59 -10.29 -5.69
CA GLY A 201 9.53 -10.76 -7.08
C GLY A 201 9.23 -12.24 -7.25
N VAL A 202 9.19 -13.04 -6.17
CA VAL A 202 8.84 -14.47 -6.27
C VAL A 202 7.33 -14.70 -6.12
N GLY A 203 6.84 -15.80 -6.69
CA GLY A 203 5.44 -16.21 -6.56
C GLY A 203 5.16 -16.84 -5.19
N TRP A 204 4.03 -16.48 -4.58
CA TRP A 204 3.57 -16.97 -3.29
C TRP A 204 2.80 -18.28 -3.45
N LEU A 205 3.49 -19.41 -3.31
CA LEU A 205 2.96 -20.75 -3.62
C LEU A 205 1.81 -21.19 -2.70
N LEU A 206 1.79 -20.78 -1.43
CA LEU A 206 0.69 -20.99 -0.48
C LEU A 206 0.73 -19.88 0.57
N SER A 207 -0.42 -19.21 0.75
CA SER A 207 -0.74 -18.12 1.68
C SER A 207 0.19 -16.90 1.71
N ALA A 208 -0.33 -15.76 1.25
CA ALA A 208 0.19 -14.47 1.65
C ALA A 208 -1.00 -13.56 2.00
N THR A 209 -1.01 -12.97 3.20
CA THR A 209 -2.04 -12.00 3.60
C THR A 209 -1.60 -11.02 4.68
N ALA A 210 -2.16 -9.79 4.66
CA ALA A 210 -3.22 -9.28 5.58
C ALA A 210 -3.39 -7.75 5.56
N PHE A 211 -4.57 -7.12 5.39
CA PHE A 211 -5.06 -5.95 6.19
C PHE A 211 -6.17 -5.12 5.49
N SER A 212 -6.95 -4.35 6.26
CA SER A 212 -7.69 -3.13 5.88
C SER A 212 -8.03 -2.32 7.12
N LEU A 213 -7.88 -0.99 7.06
CA LEU A 213 -8.26 -0.08 8.14
C LEU A 213 -9.79 0.03 8.24
N SER A 214 -10.38 -0.61 9.25
CA SER A 214 -11.72 -0.26 9.71
C SER A 214 -11.67 1.05 10.50
N ALA A 215 -11.91 2.17 9.84
CA ALA A 215 -12.19 3.43 10.53
C ALA A 215 -13.61 3.40 11.12
N GLY A 216 -13.73 2.98 12.39
CA GLY A 216 -14.92 3.19 13.23
C GLY A 216 -14.91 2.23 14.43
N VAL A 217 -14.80 2.66 15.70
CA VAL A 217 -15.73 3.56 16.41
C VAL A 217 -15.04 4.31 17.58
N LEU A 218 -15.21 5.64 17.57
CA LEU A 218 -15.23 6.70 18.61
C LEU A 218 -14.73 6.46 20.06
N PRO A 219 -14.03 7.45 20.66
CA PRO A 219 -14.17 7.76 22.08
C PRO A 219 -15.52 8.44 22.34
N SER A 220 -16.36 7.77 23.13
CA SER A 220 -17.55 8.33 23.75
C SER A 220 -17.21 9.52 24.66
N ALA A 221 -17.56 10.73 24.23
CA ALA A 221 -17.67 11.90 25.11
C ALA A 221 -18.69 12.91 24.55
N TRP A 222 -19.97 12.53 24.56
CA TRP A 222 -21.09 13.49 24.52
C TRP A 222 -22.07 13.14 25.63
N ALA A 223 -21.75 13.59 26.84
CA ALA A 223 -22.71 14.14 27.78
C ALA A 223 -22.21 15.58 27.98
N LEU A 224 -22.83 16.60 27.39
CA LEU A 224 -24.12 17.14 27.75
C LEU A 224 -24.76 17.74 26.50
N GLY A 225 -26.07 17.54 26.36
CA GLY A 225 -26.83 18.04 25.22
C GLY A 225 -26.85 19.57 25.17
N HIS A 226 -26.86 20.10 23.95
CA HIS A 226 -27.86 21.06 23.51
C HIS A 226 -27.95 20.97 21.97
N SER A 227 -29.20 20.90 21.51
CA SER A 227 -29.67 20.71 20.14
C SER A 227 -29.39 21.91 19.21
N VAL A 228 -28.91 21.68 17.98
CA VAL A 228 -29.29 22.47 16.78
C VAL A 228 -29.06 21.62 15.50
N PRO A 229 -29.99 21.61 14.51
CA PRO A 229 -29.93 20.68 13.38
C PRO A 229 -29.08 21.15 12.19
N TYR A 230 -28.62 20.17 11.41
CA TYR A 230 -28.01 20.33 10.08
C TYR A 230 -29.03 20.78 9.03
N THR A 231 -28.65 21.73 8.18
CA THR A 231 -28.96 21.69 6.73
C THR A 231 -27.81 22.26 5.91
N SER A 232 -27.53 21.58 4.81
CA SER A 232 -26.51 21.82 3.79
C SER A 232 -26.47 23.21 3.15
N SER A 233 -25.37 23.43 2.43
CA SER A 233 -25.17 24.33 1.28
C SER A 233 -24.40 25.61 1.56
N ILE A 234 -23.21 25.67 0.94
CA ILE A 234 -22.67 26.80 0.18
C ILE A 234 -23.26 28.16 0.62
N LEU A 235 -22.89 28.65 1.80
CA LEU A 235 -23.08 30.05 2.20
C LEU A 235 -22.21 30.42 3.42
N GLY A 236 -21.05 29.79 3.57
CA GLY A 236 -20.10 30.07 4.67
C GLY A 236 -19.16 31.25 4.42
N LEU A 237 -19.24 31.91 3.27
CA LEU A 237 -18.29 32.97 2.87
C LEU A 237 -18.90 34.38 2.85
N LEU A 238 -20.06 34.60 3.46
CA LEU A 238 -20.77 35.90 3.45
C LEU A 238 -21.16 36.44 4.82
N VAL A 239 -20.53 35.95 5.91
CA VAL A 239 -20.73 36.48 7.28
C VAL A 239 -19.49 37.19 7.85
N LEU A 240 -18.35 37.18 7.14
CA LEU A 240 -17.17 37.99 7.53
C LEU A 240 -17.07 39.36 6.82
N LEU A 241 -18.12 39.78 6.09
CA LEU A 241 -18.17 41.09 5.41
C LEU A 241 -19.33 42.00 5.87
N SER A 242 -19.94 41.74 7.03
CA SER A 242 -21.00 42.60 7.59
C SER A 242 -20.75 43.07 9.04
N LEU A 243 -19.48 43.23 9.42
CA LEU A 243 -19.10 43.93 10.67
C LEU A 243 -18.06 45.04 10.45
N ALA A 244 -17.98 45.58 9.23
CA ALA A 244 -17.18 46.77 8.92
C ALA A 244 -18.02 47.82 8.18
N SER A 245 -19.21 48.15 8.70
CA SER A 245 -19.95 49.35 8.28
C SER A 245 -21.03 49.79 9.28
N SER A 246 -20.66 50.02 10.53
CA SER A 246 -21.43 50.94 11.40
C SER A 246 -20.53 51.44 12.53
N GLY A 247 -20.10 52.69 12.42
CA GLY A 247 -19.20 53.33 13.37
C GLY A 247 -19.84 53.67 14.71
N PHE A 248 -19.01 53.74 15.75
CA PHE A 248 -19.11 54.60 16.92
C PHE A 248 -17.72 54.57 17.58
N SER A 249 -16.90 55.61 17.39
CA SER A 249 -16.65 56.73 18.31
C SER A 249 -15.67 56.40 19.45
N GLY A 250 -14.51 57.09 19.39
CA GLY A 250 -13.73 57.51 20.55
C GLY A 250 -12.94 56.43 21.30
N HIS A 251 -11.65 56.29 20.97
CA HIS A 251 -10.53 56.59 21.88
C HIS A 251 -9.21 56.23 21.20
N THR A 252 -8.27 57.18 21.25
CA THR A 252 -6.90 57.10 20.73
C THR A 252 -6.07 56.07 21.49
N LEU A 253 -5.46 55.12 20.79
CA LEU A 253 -4.19 54.52 21.20
C LEU A 253 -3.29 54.35 19.98
N ASP A 254 -2.27 55.21 19.97
CA ASP A 254 -1.08 55.18 19.14
C ASP A 254 -0.24 53.96 19.49
N LEU A 255 0.17 53.15 18.49
CA LEU A 255 1.32 52.25 18.61
C LEU A 255 1.96 52.05 17.23
N SER A 256 3.09 52.74 17.10
CA SER A 256 4.11 52.73 16.06
C SER A 256 4.49 51.37 15.47
N ILE A 257 4.75 51.39 14.15
CA ILE A 257 5.42 50.36 13.32
C ILE A 257 6.92 50.30 13.67
N PRO A 258 7.62 49.15 13.52
CA PRO A 258 8.49 48.98 12.34
C PRO A 258 8.48 47.55 11.76
N CYS A 259 8.18 47.41 10.46
CA CYS A 259 9.09 47.08 9.36
C CYS A 259 9.94 45.82 9.52
N CYS A 260 9.67 44.78 8.70
CA CYS A 260 10.54 44.43 7.57
C CYS A 260 10.05 43.22 6.74
N SER A 261 10.16 43.41 5.41
CA SER A 261 10.31 42.44 4.32
C SER A 261 9.07 41.88 3.61
N ASP A 262 8.74 42.59 2.53
CA ASP A 262 7.91 42.21 1.38
C ASP A 262 8.48 41.01 0.60
N ALA A 263 7.62 40.04 0.27
CA ALA A 263 7.82 39.14 -0.88
C ALA A 263 6.60 38.32 -1.33
N VAL A 264 5.45 38.33 -0.63
CA VAL A 264 4.31 37.44 -0.98
C VAL A 264 3.02 38.18 -1.35
N ALA A 265 2.99 39.52 -1.22
CA ALA A 265 1.78 40.32 -1.49
C ALA A 265 1.53 40.62 -2.98
N GLY A 266 2.49 40.35 -3.88
CA GLY A 266 2.39 40.72 -5.30
C GLY A 266 1.62 39.76 -6.21
N VAL A 267 1.46 38.49 -5.82
CA VAL A 267 0.84 37.46 -6.69
C VAL A 267 -0.67 37.32 -6.42
N PHE A 268 -1.12 37.59 -5.20
CA PHE A 268 -2.53 37.50 -4.83
C PHE A 268 -3.40 38.64 -5.37
N PHE A 269 -2.81 39.82 -5.66
CA PHE A 269 -3.56 40.98 -6.16
C PHE A 269 -3.87 40.94 -7.67
N SER A 270 -3.10 40.18 -8.47
CA SER A 270 -3.37 40.07 -9.91
C SER A 270 -4.53 39.10 -10.23
N ILE A 271 -4.73 38.07 -9.41
CA ILE A 271 -5.82 37.09 -9.60
C ILE A 271 -7.17 37.66 -9.13
N LEU A 272 -7.18 38.57 -8.16
CA LEU A 272 -8.40 39.17 -7.64
C LEU A 272 -8.96 40.29 -8.54
N HIS A 273 -8.11 41.00 -9.30
CA HIS A 273 -8.55 42.05 -10.23
C HIS A 273 -9.17 41.49 -11.52
N ASP A 274 -8.72 40.33 -12.00
CA ASP A 274 -9.25 39.71 -13.22
C ASP A 274 -10.63 39.04 -13.00
N TYR A 275 -10.93 38.65 -11.75
CA TYR A 275 -12.25 38.10 -11.37
C TYR A 275 -13.33 39.19 -11.20
N ILE A 276 -12.96 40.42 -10.86
CA ILE A 276 -13.90 41.53 -10.62
C ILE A 276 -14.25 42.30 -11.91
N SER A 277 -13.44 42.24 -12.98
CA SER A 277 -13.70 42.98 -14.23
C SER A 277 -14.55 42.23 -15.28
N LYS A 278 -15.08 41.03 -14.97
CA LYS A 278 -15.94 40.23 -15.89
C LYS A 278 -17.38 40.01 -15.39
N LYS A 279 -17.88 40.88 -14.52
CA LYS A 279 -19.31 40.98 -14.17
C LYS A 279 -19.83 42.38 -14.39
#